data_AF-A0A1F8TTK7-F1
#
_entry.id   AF-A0A1F8TTK7-F1
#
_cell.length_a   1.000
_cell.length_b   1.000
_cell.length_c   1.000
_cell.angle_alpha   90.00
_cell.angle_beta   90.00
_cell.angle_gamma   90.00
#
_symmetry.space_group_name_H-M   'P 1'
#
loop_
_entity.id
_entity.type
_entity.pdbx_description
1 polymer ?
#
loop_
_entity_poly.entity_id
_entity_poly.type
_entity_poly.pdbx_seq_one_letter_code
_entity_poly.pdbx_strand_id
1 'polypeptide(L)'
;MFDPNLAKKPQIVALNKIDQPEVQERLADIKKKFKKHKVELMTISALARTNTRELLQKAAAKLAETPTLEDVEPPMPVYRPEADPNQFEVKREGTNEWRVSGASIERSAKMTYWQHEGSLRRFQKMMERIGVDEALRKAGIKEGDTVAIGEFELEWQE
;
A
#
# COMPACT_ATOMS: atom_id res chain seq x y z
N MET A 1 -1.26 -19.64 2.93
CA MET A 1 -2.67 -19.22 3.07
C MET A 1 -3.41 -19.61 1.80
N PHE A 2 -4.65 -20.08 1.89
CA PHE A 2 -5.49 -20.43 0.74
C PHE A 2 -6.01 -19.15 0.05
N ASP A 3 -5.88 -19.06 -1.27
CA ASP A 3 -6.49 -17.99 -2.06
C ASP A 3 -7.72 -18.55 -2.81
N PRO A 4 -8.95 -18.13 -2.44
CA PRO A 4 -10.18 -18.59 -3.10
C PRO A 4 -10.26 -18.20 -4.58
N ASN A 5 -9.49 -17.21 -5.05
CA ASN A 5 -9.52 -16.79 -6.45
C ASN A 5 -8.81 -17.78 -7.38
N LEU A 6 -7.94 -18.67 -6.85
CA LEU A 6 -7.32 -19.73 -7.65
C LEU A 6 -8.35 -20.70 -8.25
N ALA A 7 -9.46 -20.94 -7.56
CA ALA A 7 -10.53 -21.81 -8.04
C ALA A 7 -11.30 -21.23 -9.25
N LYS A 8 -11.22 -19.90 -9.48
CA LYS A 8 -11.88 -19.22 -10.60
C LYS A 8 -11.04 -19.23 -11.87
N LYS A 9 -9.74 -19.53 -11.77
CA LYS A 9 -8.83 -19.55 -12.92
C LYS A 9 -9.19 -20.71 -13.86
N PRO A 10 -8.98 -20.57 -15.18
CA PRO A 10 -9.10 -21.69 -16.10
C PRO A 10 -8.20 -22.87 -15.69
N GLN A 11 -8.74 -24.08 -15.71
CA GLN A 11 -8.04 -25.29 -15.27
C GLN A 11 -7.99 -26.33 -16.40
N ILE A 12 -6.91 -27.09 -16.43
CA ILE A 12 -6.75 -28.28 -17.28
C ILE A 12 -6.42 -29.45 -16.35
N VAL A 13 -7.15 -30.55 -16.50
CA VAL A 13 -6.92 -31.75 -15.69
C VAL A 13 -6.27 -32.83 -16.55
N ALA A 14 -5.06 -33.23 -16.15
CA ALA A 14 -4.29 -34.28 -16.78
C ALA A 14 -4.15 -35.49 -15.84
N LEU A 15 -4.69 -36.64 -16.26
CA LEU A 15 -4.42 -37.93 -15.65
C LEU A 15 -3.08 -38.47 -16.17
N ASN A 16 -2.08 -38.50 -15.30
CA ASN A 16 -0.74 -38.99 -15.62
C ASN A 16 -0.61 -40.51 -15.37
N LYS A 17 0.48 -41.09 -15.89
CA LYS A 17 0.88 -42.50 -15.75
C LYS A 17 -0.04 -43.51 -16.44
N ILE A 18 -0.60 -43.15 -17.60
CA ILE A 18 -1.45 -44.10 -18.35
C ILE A 18 -0.69 -45.30 -18.91
N ASP A 19 0.65 -45.28 -18.86
CA ASP A 19 1.49 -46.44 -19.14
C ASP A 19 1.33 -47.57 -18.10
N GLN A 20 0.79 -47.28 -16.92
CA GLN A 20 0.60 -48.29 -15.87
C GLN A 20 -0.69 -49.10 -16.11
N PRO A 21 -0.64 -50.44 -16.09
CA PRO A 21 -1.81 -51.30 -16.26
C PRO A 21 -2.95 -50.97 -15.28
N GLU A 22 -2.60 -50.70 -14.01
CA GLU A 22 -3.55 -50.33 -12.95
C GLU A 22 -4.37 -49.07 -13.28
N VAL A 23 -3.77 -48.12 -14.00
CA VAL A 23 -4.42 -46.88 -14.44
C VAL A 23 -5.34 -47.16 -15.63
N GLN A 24 -4.93 -48.04 -16.55
CA GLN A 24 -5.74 -48.46 -17.70
C GLN A 24 -7.02 -49.18 -17.28
N GLU A 25 -6.91 -50.12 -16.33
CA GLU A 25 -8.06 -50.85 -15.79
C GLU A 25 -9.11 -49.90 -15.18
N ARG A 26 -8.65 -48.84 -14.51
CA ARG A 26 -9.53 -47.85 -13.85
C ARG A 26 -9.92 -46.69 -14.75
N LEU A 27 -9.37 -46.60 -15.95
CA LEU A 27 -9.48 -45.40 -16.79
C LEU A 27 -10.93 -45.08 -17.15
N ALA A 28 -11.73 -46.10 -17.47
CA ALA A 28 -13.14 -45.93 -17.83
C ALA A 28 -13.94 -45.34 -16.66
N ASP A 29 -13.71 -45.82 -15.44
CA ASP A 29 -14.40 -45.35 -14.25
C ASP A 29 -13.97 -43.95 -13.83
N ILE A 30 -12.67 -43.65 -13.95
CA ILE A 30 -12.15 -42.30 -13.71
C ILE A 30 -12.79 -41.33 -14.72
N LYS A 31 -12.77 -41.65 -16.03
CA LYS A 31 -13.40 -40.81 -17.05
C LYS A 31 -14.90 -40.58 -16.77
N LYS A 32 -15.64 -41.61 -16.36
CA LYS A 32 -17.05 -41.47 -15.97
C LYS A 32 -17.24 -40.52 -14.78
N LYS A 33 -16.41 -40.62 -13.74
CA LYS A 33 -16.48 -39.74 -12.56
C LYS A 33 -16.23 -38.28 -12.94
N PHE A 34 -15.18 -37.99 -13.72
CA PHE A 34 -14.87 -36.62 -14.16
C PHE A 34 -15.93 -36.05 -15.11
N LYS A 35 -16.50 -36.87 -15.99
CA LYS A 35 -17.61 -36.46 -16.86
C LYS A 35 -18.86 -36.06 -16.08
N LYS A 36 -19.16 -36.73 -14.94
CA LYS A 36 -20.26 -36.33 -14.04
C LYS A 36 -20.06 -34.92 -13.46
N HIS A 37 -18.81 -34.53 -13.23
CA HIS A 37 -18.45 -33.18 -12.77
C HIS A 37 -18.24 -32.17 -13.90
N LYS A 38 -18.56 -32.53 -15.16
CA LYS A 38 -18.33 -31.69 -16.36
C LYS A 38 -16.86 -31.26 -16.53
N VAL A 39 -15.93 -32.05 -16.01
CA VAL A 39 -14.49 -31.81 -16.15
C VAL A 39 -13.95 -32.66 -17.28
N GLU A 40 -13.31 -32.03 -18.25
CA GLU A 40 -12.63 -32.72 -19.34
C GLU A 40 -11.27 -33.24 -18.86
N LEU A 41 -11.05 -34.55 -19.00
CA LEU A 41 -9.85 -35.22 -18.55
C LEU A 41 -8.94 -35.55 -19.73
N MET A 42 -7.70 -35.06 -19.70
CA MET A 42 -6.66 -35.47 -20.65
C MET A 42 -5.81 -36.59 -20.05
N THR A 43 -5.47 -37.59 -20.86
CA THR A 43 -4.62 -38.71 -20.43
C THR A 43 -3.21 -38.53 -20.93
N ILE A 44 -2.20 -38.58 -20.06
CA ILE A 44 -0.79 -38.42 -20.43
C ILE A 44 0.09 -39.54 -19.85
N SER A 45 1.24 -39.77 -20.48
CA SER A 45 2.35 -40.51 -19.88
C SER A 45 3.64 -39.73 -20.09
N ALA A 46 4.26 -39.30 -18.99
CA ALA A 46 5.57 -38.66 -19.06
C ALA A 46 6.66 -39.65 -19.52
N LEU A 47 6.59 -40.91 -19.07
CA LEU A 47 7.56 -41.95 -19.40
C LEU A 47 7.49 -42.33 -20.89
N ALA A 48 6.30 -42.61 -21.40
CA ALA A 48 6.08 -42.95 -22.80
C ALA A 48 5.98 -41.71 -23.72
N ARG A 49 6.08 -40.49 -23.15
CA ARG A 49 5.88 -39.19 -23.81
C ARG A 49 4.53 -39.03 -24.52
N THR A 50 3.53 -39.86 -24.17
CA THR A 50 2.19 -39.82 -24.76
C THR A 50 1.43 -38.59 -24.31
N ASN A 51 0.86 -37.84 -25.27
CA ASN A 51 0.00 -36.67 -25.07
C ASN A 51 0.63 -35.50 -24.30
N THR A 52 1.95 -35.50 -24.12
CA THR A 52 2.65 -34.46 -23.35
C THR A 52 2.72 -33.14 -24.13
N ARG A 53 2.88 -33.21 -25.46
CA ARG A 53 2.92 -32.03 -26.34
C ARG A 53 1.52 -31.43 -26.51
N GLU A 54 0.52 -32.28 -26.61
CA GLU A 54 -0.90 -31.94 -26.69
C GLU A 54 -1.37 -31.24 -25.41
N LEU A 55 -0.92 -31.71 -24.24
CA LEU A 55 -1.17 -31.03 -22.97
C LEU A 55 -0.58 -29.61 -22.96
N LEU A 56 0.67 -29.46 -23.42
CA LEU A 56 1.33 -28.15 -23.50
C LEU A 56 0.61 -27.20 -24.47
N GLN A 57 0.21 -27.71 -25.64
CA GLN A 57 -0.55 -26.92 -26.62
C GLN A 57 -1.90 -26.48 -26.05
N LYS A 58 -2.62 -27.36 -25.34
CA LYS A 58 -3.89 -27.00 -24.70
C LYS A 58 -3.70 -25.95 -23.60
N ALA A 59 -2.61 -26.05 -22.82
CA ALA A 59 -2.27 -25.05 -21.82
C ALA A 59 -1.98 -23.68 -22.46
N ALA A 60 -1.19 -23.65 -23.54
CA ALA A 60 -0.90 -22.43 -24.27
C ALA A 60 -2.17 -21.80 -24.88
N ALA A 61 -3.04 -22.60 -25.49
CA ALA A 61 -4.31 -22.13 -26.03
C ALA A 61 -5.22 -21.56 -24.92
N LYS A 62 -5.33 -22.24 -23.78
CA LYS A 62 -6.14 -21.77 -22.65
C LYS A 62 -5.60 -20.47 -22.07
N LEU A 63 -4.28 -20.33 -21.99
CA LEU A 63 -3.64 -19.10 -21.54
C LEU A 63 -3.93 -17.94 -22.49
N ALA A 64 -3.86 -18.16 -23.80
CA ALA A 64 -4.16 -17.14 -24.81
C ALA A 64 -5.62 -16.68 -24.81
N GLU A 65 -6.57 -17.57 -24.45
CA GLU A 65 -7.99 -17.22 -24.25
C GLU A 65 -8.26 -16.48 -22.94
N THR A 66 -7.33 -16.53 -21.99
CA THR A 66 -7.51 -15.90 -20.68
C THR A 66 -7.20 -14.42 -20.80
N PRO A 67 -8.08 -13.51 -20.32
CA PRO A 67 -7.75 -12.09 -20.26
C PRO A 67 -6.42 -11.90 -19.54
N THR A 68 -5.54 -11.06 -20.09
CA THR A 68 -4.39 -10.57 -19.32
C THR A 68 -4.96 -9.95 -18.06
N LEU A 69 -4.65 -10.56 -16.90
CA LEU A 69 -4.86 -9.88 -15.64
C LEU A 69 -4.06 -8.60 -15.77
N GLU A 70 -4.73 -7.44 -15.73
CA GLU A 70 -4.02 -6.19 -15.49
C GLU A 70 -3.20 -6.45 -14.24
N ASP A 71 -1.88 -6.45 -14.38
CA ASP A 71 -1.00 -6.39 -13.23
C ASP A 71 -1.49 -5.16 -12.47
N VAL A 72 -2.18 -5.39 -11.35
CA VAL A 72 -2.44 -4.35 -10.38
C VAL A 72 -1.07 -4.06 -9.81
N GLU A 73 -0.27 -3.27 -10.55
CA GLU A 73 0.97 -2.74 -10.05
C GLU A 73 0.58 -2.06 -8.74
N PRO A 74 1.12 -2.48 -7.59
CA PRO A 74 0.91 -1.74 -6.37
C PRO A 74 1.34 -0.31 -6.68
N PRO A 75 0.51 0.70 -6.36
CA PRO A 75 0.80 2.07 -6.74
C PRO A 75 2.22 2.40 -6.28
N MET A 76 3.10 2.75 -7.22
CA MET A 76 4.46 3.14 -6.89
C MET A 76 4.40 4.22 -5.82
N PRO A 77 5.08 4.06 -4.67
CA PRO A 77 5.10 5.10 -3.66
C PRO A 77 5.77 6.33 -4.27
N VAL A 78 4.96 7.34 -4.59
CA VAL A 78 5.45 8.62 -5.08
C VAL A 78 6.16 9.30 -3.91
N TYR A 79 7.49 9.25 -3.92
CA TYR A 79 8.31 9.96 -2.95
C TYR A 79 8.28 11.45 -3.31
N ARG A 80 7.44 12.21 -2.60
CA ARG A 80 7.41 13.67 -2.72
C ARG A 80 8.62 14.22 -1.94
N PRO A 81 9.33 15.24 -2.46
CA PRO A 81 10.32 15.97 -1.67
C PRO A 81 9.69 16.38 -0.34
N GLU A 82 10.43 16.18 0.76
CA GLU A 82 9.98 16.66 2.06
C GLU A 82 9.68 18.17 1.96
N ALA A 83 8.52 18.59 2.45
CA ALA A 83 8.16 20.00 2.47
C ALA A 83 9.30 20.81 3.08
N ASP A 84 9.69 21.91 2.43
CA ASP A 84 10.77 22.77 2.91
C ASP A 84 10.50 23.14 4.37
N PRO A 85 11.43 22.82 5.30
CA PRO A 85 11.22 23.06 6.72
C PRO A 85 10.98 24.53 7.06
N ASN A 86 11.33 25.45 6.15
CA ASN A 86 11.20 26.90 6.33
C ASN A 86 9.95 27.48 5.64
N GLN A 87 9.12 26.67 4.99
CA GLN A 87 7.85 27.13 4.43
C GLN A 87 6.76 27.16 5.51
N PHE A 88 6.41 28.37 5.94
CA PHE A 88 5.30 28.64 6.85
C PHE A 88 4.61 29.97 6.52
N GLU A 89 3.40 30.15 7.01
CA GLU A 89 2.61 31.37 6.94
C GLU A 89 2.17 31.78 8.34
N VAL A 90 2.21 33.09 8.63
CA VAL A 90 1.70 33.68 9.87
C VAL A 90 0.46 34.50 9.53
N LYS A 91 -0.67 34.22 10.16
CA LYS A 91 -1.92 34.92 9.97
C LYS A 91 -2.50 35.36 11.31
N ARG A 92 -3.05 36.57 11.36
CA ARG A 92 -3.81 37.05 12.52
C ARG A 92 -5.25 36.54 12.45
N GLU A 93 -5.71 35.84 13.48
CA GLU A 93 -7.08 35.31 13.56
C GLU A 93 -7.98 36.13 14.49
N GLY A 94 -7.39 36.83 15.46
CA GLY A 94 -8.13 37.66 16.41
C GLY A 94 -7.31 38.86 16.90
N THR A 95 -7.81 39.53 17.95
CA THR A 95 -7.13 40.70 18.51
C THR A 95 -5.77 40.33 19.09
N ASN A 96 -5.67 39.19 19.79
CA ASN A 96 -4.43 38.70 20.43
C ASN A 96 -4.14 37.24 20.03
N GLU A 97 -4.63 36.82 18.85
CA GLU A 97 -4.55 35.42 18.38
C GLU A 97 -3.88 35.36 17.01
N TRP A 98 -2.85 34.52 16.92
CA TRP A 98 -2.02 34.30 15.75
C TRP A 98 -2.05 32.83 15.36
N ARG A 99 -2.23 32.52 14.08
CA ARG A 99 -2.08 31.18 13.53
C ARG A 99 -0.80 31.09 12.72
N VAL A 100 -0.02 30.05 12.99
CA VAL A 100 1.14 29.68 12.17
C VAL A 100 0.85 28.35 11.48
N SER A 101 0.88 28.35 10.15
CA SER A 101 0.57 27.19 9.31
C SER A 101 1.79 26.78 8.51
N GLY A 102 2.08 25.47 8.47
CA GLY A 102 3.23 24.95 7.74
C GLY A 102 3.46 23.47 8.03
N ALA A 103 3.70 22.69 6.97
CA ALA A 103 3.78 21.22 7.08
C ALA A 103 4.89 20.73 8.03
N SER A 104 6.00 21.47 8.13
CA SER A 104 7.12 21.16 9.02
C SER A 104 6.82 21.52 10.47
N ILE A 105 6.40 22.77 10.73
CA ILE A 105 6.11 23.25 12.09
C ILE A 105 4.93 22.51 12.73
N GLU A 106 3.88 22.20 11.97
CA GLU A 106 2.74 21.40 12.46
C GLU A 106 3.13 19.96 12.80
N ARG A 107 4.04 19.36 12.01
CA ARG A 107 4.56 18.02 12.31
C ARG A 107 5.41 18.05 13.58
N SER A 108 6.28 19.04 13.72
CA SER A 108 7.07 19.23 14.94
C SER A 108 6.19 19.47 16.16
N ALA A 109 5.10 20.23 16.01
CA ALA A 109 4.13 20.47 17.08
C ALA A 109 3.46 19.15 17.53
N LYS A 110 3.02 18.32 16.58
CA LYS A 110 2.46 16.98 16.87
C LYS A 110 3.43 16.02 17.55
N MET A 111 4.72 16.15 17.26
CA MET A 111 5.78 15.33 17.87
C MET A 111 6.28 15.90 19.21
N THR A 112 5.82 17.09 19.61
CA THR A 112 6.28 17.74 20.84
C THR A 112 5.45 17.28 22.03
N TYR A 113 6.14 16.87 23.09
CA TYR A 113 5.48 16.52 24.36
C TYR A 113 5.31 17.79 25.22
N TRP A 114 4.16 18.44 25.07
CA TRP A 114 3.87 19.77 25.66
C TRP A 114 3.87 19.84 27.19
N GLN A 115 3.65 18.70 27.87
CA GLN A 115 3.65 18.62 29.34
C GLN A 115 5.06 18.63 29.95
N HIS A 116 6.10 18.71 29.13
CA HIS A 116 7.49 18.67 29.58
C HIS A 116 8.26 19.92 29.11
N GLU A 117 8.70 20.76 30.05
CA GLU A 117 9.37 22.03 29.77
C GLU A 117 10.56 21.90 28.81
N GLY A 118 11.35 20.84 28.94
CA GLY A 118 12.49 20.59 28.04
C GLY A 118 12.08 20.36 26.58
N SER A 119 10.88 19.83 26.32
CA SER A 119 10.36 19.64 24.97
C SER A 119 9.81 20.94 24.40
N LEU A 120 9.13 21.74 25.23
CA LEU A 120 8.68 23.08 24.87
C LEU A 120 9.86 23.98 24.48
N ARG A 121 10.93 23.99 25.26
CA ARG A 121 12.15 24.76 24.97
C ARG A 121 12.83 24.31 23.67
N ARG A 122 12.81 23.02 23.35
CA ARG A 122 13.32 22.52 22.06
C ARG A 122 12.45 22.99 20.90
N PHE A 123 11.13 23.03 21.09
CA PHE A 123 10.19 23.51 20.08
C PHE A 123 10.38 25.02 19.82
N GLN A 124 10.50 25.84 20.86
CA GLN A 124 10.82 27.27 20.74
C GLN A 124 12.13 27.52 19.97
N LYS A 125 13.21 26.82 20.33
CA LYS A 125 14.49 26.91 19.58
C LYS A 125 14.36 26.50 18.10
N MET A 126 13.48 25.55 17.80
CA MET A 126 13.20 25.16 16.43
C MET A 126 12.47 26.28 15.69
N MET A 127 11.45 26.90 16.31
CA MET A 127 10.73 28.06 15.76
C MET A 127 11.67 29.24 15.46
N GLU A 128 12.62 29.52 16.36
CA GLU A 128 13.67 30.52 16.13
C GLU A 128 14.52 30.16 14.90
N ARG A 129 14.98 28.90 14.82
CA ARG A 129 15.85 28.43 13.72
C ARG A 129 15.19 28.51 12.35
N ILE A 130 13.89 28.22 12.26
CA ILE A 130 13.15 28.28 11.00
C ILE A 130 12.61 29.68 10.69
N GLY A 131 12.76 30.65 11.61
CA GLY A 131 12.41 32.07 11.39
C GLY A 131 10.96 32.44 11.75
N VAL A 132 10.21 31.56 12.41
CA VAL A 132 8.81 31.82 12.82
C VAL A 132 8.74 32.92 13.86
N ASP A 133 9.68 32.95 14.80
CA ASP A 133 9.79 33.99 15.82
C ASP A 133 9.94 35.39 15.20
N GLU A 134 10.87 35.54 14.25
CA GLU A 134 11.11 36.80 13.55
C GLU A 134 9.90 37.23 12.72
N ALA A 135 9.18 36.27 12.11
CA ALA A 135 7.97 36.54 11.35
C ALA A 135 6.80 37.00 12.24
N LEU A 136 6.60 36.37 13.41
CA LEU A 136 5.60 36.79 14.39
C LEU A 136 5.91 38.20 14.93
N ARG A 137 7.18 38.49 15.23
CA ARG A 137 7.63 39.84 15.64
C ARG A 137 7.36 40.89 14.56
N LYS A 138 7.69 40.59 13.28
CA LYS A 138 7.39 41.48 12.15
C LYS A 138 5.89 41.68 11.94
N ALA A 139 5.09 40.66 12.24
CA ALA A 139 3.63 40.74 12.18
C ALA A 139 3.04 41.56 13.34
N GLY A 140 3.79 41.74 14.43
CA GLY A 140 3.43 42.60 15.56
C GLY A 140 2.84 41.84 16.75
N ILE A 141 3.24 40.57 16.96
CA ILE A 141 2.90 39.82 18.16
C ILE A 141 3.37 40.55 19.43
N LYS A 142 2.62 40.41 20.51
CA LYS A 142 2.94 40.96 21.83
C LYS A 142 3.06 39.87 22.88
N GLU A 143 3.75 40.18 23.97
CA GLU A 143 3.77 39.32 25.16
C GLU A 143 2.35 39.06 25.67
N GLY A 144 2.05 37.78 25.93
CA GLY A 144 0.72 37.31 26.31
C GLY A 144 -0.24 37.03 25.15
N ASP A 145 0.15 37.29 23.89
CA ASP A 145 -0.65 36.86 22.73
C ASP A 145 -0.62 35.33 22.57
N THR A 146 -1.68 34.75 22.01
CA THR A 146 -1.79 33.32 21.76
C THR A 146 -1.34 32.97 20.33
N VAL A 147 -0.49 31.95 20.21
CA VAL A 147 0.00 31.38 18.95
C VAL A 147 -0.54 29.96 18.77
N ALA A 148 -1.39 29.77 17.77
CA ALA A 148 -1.98 28.50 17.38
C ALA A 148 -1.16 27.83 16.25
N ILE A 149 -0.78 26.57 16.44
CA ILE A 149 -0.04 25.74 15.48
C ILE A 149 -0.76 24.39 15.38
N GLY A 150 -1.48 24.18 14.28
CA GLY A 150 -2.37 23.03 14.13
C GLY A 150 -3.46 23.05 15.21
N GLU A 151 -3.45 22.04 16.08
CA GLU A 151 -4.39 21.87 17.21
C GLU A 151 -3.80 22.34 18.56
N PHE A 152 -2.57 22.86 18.57
CA PHE A 152 -1.87 23.29 19.78
C PHE A 152 -1.83 24.80 19.87
N GLU A 153 -1.95 25.31 21.09
CA GLU A 153 -1.91 26.74 21.41
C GLU A 153 -0.83 27.02 22.44
N LEU A 154 -0.13 28.14 22.25
CA LEU A 154 0.97 28.59 23.09
C LEU A 154 0.81 30.05 23.42
N GLU A 155 1.08 30.42 24.67
CA GLU A 155 1.21 31.81 25.05
C GLU A 155 2.60 32.34 24.66
N TRP A 156 2.63 33.49 24.02
CA TRP A 156 3.86 34.16 23.63
C TRP A 156 4.53 34.80 24.84
N GLN A 157 5.76 34.36 25.12
CA GLN A 157 6.62 34.90 26.16
C GLN A 157 7.96 35.26 25.54
N GLU A 158 8.48 36.45 25.87
CA GLU A 158 9.77 36.95 25.37
C GLU A 158 10.97 36.38 26.14
#